data_AF-A0A497NMQ0-F1
#
_entry.id   AF-A0A497NMQ0-F1
#
_cell.length_a   1.000
_cell.length_b   1.000
_cell.length_c   1.000
_cell.angle_alpha   90.00
_cell.angle_beta   90.00
_cell.angle_gamma   90.00
#
_symmetry.space_group_name_H-M   'P 1'
#
loop_
_entity.id
_entity.type
_entity.pdbx_description
1 polymer ?
#
loop_
_entity_poly.entity_id
_entity_poly.type
_entity_poly.pdbx_seq_one_letter_code
_entity_poly.pdbx_strand_id
1 'polypeptide(L)' 'MTVVQTSIPDELHKKLVEISKSQKKSIKEIVREAIEDWLIWNEGTVEDPFLNLKPVDFGVKTNVEGIKRVLYGRSE' A
#
# COMPACT_ATOMS: atom_id res chain seq x y z
N MET A 1 -20.47 17.26 -1.94
CA MET A 1 -20.56 15.89 -1.41
C MET A 1 -20.93 14.99 -2.59
N THR A 2 -19.99 14.21 -3.11
CA THR A 2 -20.23 13.35 -4.27
C THR A 2 -20.77 12.01 -3.78
N VAL A 3 -21.96 11.62 -4.24
CA VAL A 3 -22.55 10.31 -3.91
C VAL A 3 -22.18 9.33 -5.02
N VAL A 4 -21.50 8.25 -4.65
CA VAL A 4 -21.18 7.16 -5.58
C VAL A 4 -22.15 6.01 -5.32
N GLN A 5 -22.85 5.58 -6.37
CA GLN A 5 -23.69 4.39 -6.35
C GLN A 5 -23.02 3.32 -7.20
N THR A 6 -22.97 2.10 -6.69
CA THR A 6 -22.42 0.95 -7.40
C THR A 6 -23.27 -0.28 -7.11
N SER A 7 -23.32 -1.20 -8.08
CA SER A 7 -23.95 -2.50 -7.93
C SER A 7 -22.90 -3.55 -7.61
N ILE A 8 -23.14 -4.35 -6.57
CA ILE A 8 -22.28 -5.46 -6.20
C ILE A 8 -23.03 -6.79 -6.30
N PRO A 9 -22.34 -7.90 -6.58
CA PRO A 9 -22.94 -9.23 -6.52
C PRO A 9 -23.49 -9.57 -5.13
N ASP A 10 -24.57 -10.34 -5.08
CA ASP A 10 -25.22 -10.75 -3.82
C ASP A 10 -24.28 -11.47 -2.85
N GLU A 11 -23.33 -12.25 -3.37
CA GLU A 11 -22.36 -12.97 -2.55
C GLU A 11 -21.41 -12.01 -1.81
N LEU A 12 -20.97 -10.95 -2.49
CA LEU A 12 -20.15 -9.90 -1.90
C LEU A 12 -20.94 -9.09 -0.86
N HIS A 13 -22.21 -8.81 -1.15
CA HIS A 13 -23.09 -8.15 -0.19
C HIS A 13 -23.25 -8.98 1.10
N LYS A 14 -23.46 -10.30 1.00
CA LYS A 14 -23.54 -11.18 2.17
C LYS A 14 -22.27 -11.13 3.04
N LYS A 15 -21.09 -11.17 2.42
CA LYS A 15 -19.80 -11.05 3.13
C LYS A 15 -19.67 -9.70 3.83
N LEU A 16 -20.03 -8.61 3.16
CA LEU A 16 -20.01 -7.27 3.77
C LEU A 16 -20.97 -7.15 4.97
N VAL A 17 -22.16 -7.76 4.88
CA VAL A 17 -23.12 -7.80 5.99
C VAL A 17 -22.57 -8.59 7.18
N GLU A 18 -21.88 -9.70 6.94
CA GLU A 18 -21.25 -10.49 7.99
C GLU A 18 -20.13 -9.71 8.71
N ILE A 19 -19.27 -9.05 7.94
CA ILE A 19 -18.20 -8.17 8.47
C ILE A 19 -18.80 -6.99 9.26
N SER A 20 -19.88 -6.39 8.74
CA SER A 20 -20.64 -5.32 9.42
C SER A 20 -21.15 -5.75 10.78
N LYS A 21 -21.70 -6.95 10.89
CA LYS A 21 -22.14 -7.51 12.18
C LYS A 21 -20.98 -7.77 13.12
N SER A 22 -19.87 -8.31 12.62
CA SER A 22 -18.68 -8.62 13.41
C SER A 22 -18.04 -7.35 14.00
N GLN A 23 -17.90 -6.30 13.18
CA GLN A 23 -17.21 -5.07 13.57
C GLN A 23 -18.14 -4.00 14.18
N LYS A 24 -19.45 -4.24 14.23
CA LYS A 24 -20.48 -3.27 14.67
C LYS A 24 -20.41 -1.91 13.94
N LYS A 25 -19.97 -1.93 12.69
CA LYS A 25 -19.88 -0.75 11.79
C LYS A 25 -20.88 -0.88 10.66
N SER A 26 -21.31 0.25 10.10
CA SER A 26 -22.14 0.22 8.89
C SER A 26 -21.33 -0.28 7.68
N ILE A 27 -22.02 -0.86 6.69
CA ILE A 27 -21.39 -1.29 5.43
C ILE A 27 -20.67 -0.09 4.76
N LYS A 28 -21.23 1.11 4.87
CA LYS A 28 -20.63 2.33 4.32
C LYS A 28 -19.28 2.67 4.96
N GLU A 29 -19.17 2.53 6.28
CA GLU A 29 -17.92 2.78 7.00
C GLU A 29 -16.87 1.74 6.63
N ILE A 30 -17.24 0.46 6.59
CA ILE A 30 -16.32 -0.63 6.23
C ILE A 30 -15.79 -0.46 4.80
N VAL A 31 -16.67 -0.15 3.85
CA VAL A 31 -16.27 0.06 2.45
C VAL A 31 -15.38 1.29 2.32
N ARG A 32 -15.66 2.35 3.09
CA ARG A 32 -14.81 3.54 3.10
C ARG A 32 -13.41 3.23 3.64
N GLU A 33 -13.32 2.58 4.80
CA GLU A 33 -12.04 2.17 5.40
C GLU A 33 -11.26 1.26 4.46
N ALA A 34 -11.92 0.26 3.85
CA ALA A 34 -11.28 -0.64 2.91
C ALA A 34 -10.75 0.07 1.65
N ILE A 35 -11.43 1.11 1.16
CA ILE A 35 -10.96 1.92 0.03
C ILE A 35 -9.79 2.79 0.46
N GLU A 36 -9.86 3.43 1.63
CA GLU A 36 -8.77 4.26 2.18
C GLU A 36 -7.51 3.41 2.41
N ASP A 37 -7.65 2.25 3.04
CA ASP A 37 -6.57 1.29 3.20
C ASP A 37 -6.02 0.87 1.84
N TRP A 38 -6.88 0.46 0.89
CA TRP A 38 -6.43 0.06 -0.44
C TRP A 38 -5.67 1.19 -1.16
N LEU A 39 -6.11 2.44 -1.03
CA LEU A 39 -5.39 3.60 -1.57
C LEU A 39 -4.01 3.74 -0.91
N ILE A 40 -3.91 3.66 0.42
CA ILE A 40 -2.63 3.73 1.14
C ILE A 40 -1.67 2.61 0.71
N TRP A 41 -2.20 1.39 0.57
CA TRP A 41 -1.42 0.23 0.13
C TRP A 41 -1.00 0.34 -1.35
N ASN A 42 -1.88 0.84 -2.21
CA ASN A 42 -1.65 0.95 -3.65
C ASN A 42 -0.84 2.20 -4.04
N GLU A 43 -0.82 3.23 -3.20
CA GLU A 43 0.06 4.40 -3.34
C GLU A 43 1.53 4.07 -3.09
N GLY A 44 1.89 2.80 -2.82
CA GLY A 44 3.22 2.21 -2.98
C GLY A 44 4.35 3.23 -2.88
N THR A 45 4.66 3.67 -1.66
CA THR A 45 5.77 4.57 -1.28
C THR A 45 6.35 5.36 -2.46
N VAL A 46 5.57 6.29 -3.05
CA VAL A 46 6.02 7.06 -4.23
C VAL A 46 7.32 7.81 -3.91
N GLU A 47 7.51 8.25 -2.68
CA GLU A 47 8.78 8.79 -2.17
C GLU A 47 8.94 8.34 -0.71
N ASP A 48 10.13 7.87 -0.35
CA ASP A 48 10.53 7.74 1.04
C ASP A 48 10.38 9.13 1.70
N PRO A 49 9.44 9.35 2.64
CA PRO A 49 9.20 10.68 3.21
C PRO A 49 10.35 11.15 4.11
N PHE A 50 11.29 10.26 4.47
CA PHE A 50 12.49 10.61 5.20
C PHE A 50 13.66 10.97 4.28
N LEU A 51 13.78 10.32 3.12
CA LEU A 51 14.99 10.38 2.31
C LEU A 51 14.79 10.93 0.88
N ASN A 52 13.55 11.07 0.38
CA ASN A 52 13.22 11.46 -1.00
C ASN A 52 14.07 10.73 -2.06
N LEU A 53 14.39 9.46 -1.79
CA LEU A 53 15.19 8.64 -2.69
C LEU A 53 14.28 7.92 -3.66
N LYS A 54 14.63 7.95 -4.94
CA LYS A 54 13.94 7.14 -5.96
C LYS A 54 14.07 5.67 -5.58
N PRO A 55 12.99 4.87 -5.70
CA PRO A 55 13.07 3.44 -5.49
C PRO A 55 14.15 2.85 -6.42
N VAL A 56 15.17 2.24 -5.85
CA VAL A 56 16.15 1.46 -6.61
C VAL A 56 15.64 0.04 -6.65
N ASP A 57 15.52 -0.55 -7.84
CA ASP A 57 15.01 -1.92 -8.03
C ASP A 57 15.68 -2.90 -7.05
N PHE A 58 14.90 -3.46 -6.12
CA PHE A 58 15.37 -4.53 -5.27
C PHE A 58 15.36 -5.84 -6.07
N GLY A 59 16.53 -6.43 -6.30
CA GLY A 59 16.68 -7.71 -7.02
C GLY A 59 17.73 -7.71 -8.13
N VAL A 60 18.31 -6.56 -8.47
CA VAL A 60 19.55 -6.52 -9.28
C VAL A 60 20.71 -7.07 -8.46
N LYS A 61 21.63 -7.81 -9.10
CA LYS A 61 22.91 -8.22 -8.51
C LYS A 61 23.66 -6.96 -8.06
N THR A 62 23.47 -6.59 -6.81
CA THR A 62 24.09 -5.42 -6.20
C THR A 62 25.59 -5.50 -6.46
N ASN A 63 26.15 -4.49 -7.12
CA ASN A 63 27.59 -4.39 -7.33
C ASN A 63 28.24 -4.04 -5.98
N VAL A 64 28.44 -5.07 -5.15
CA VAL A 64 28.98 -4.97 -3.79
C VAL A 64 30.31 -4.23 -3.78
N GLU A 65 31.13 -4.40 -4.82
CA GLU A 65 32.42 -3.72 -4.95
C GLU A 65 32.28 -2.22 -5.19
N GLY A 66 31.22 -1.80 -5.89
CA GLY A 66 30.86 -0.38 -6.03
C GLY A 66 30.43 0.24 -4.70
N ILE A 67 29.60 -0.48 -3.93
CA ILE A 67 29.14 -0.01 -2.61
C ILE A 67 30.31 0.08 -1.62
N LYS A 68 31.17 -0.94 -1.56
CA LYS A 68 32.34 -0.93 -0.69
C LYS A 68 33.26 0.25 -0.99
N ARG A 69 33.49 0.56 -2.26
CA ARG A 69 34.34 1.69 -2.67
C ARG A 69 33.76 3.04 -2.25
N VAL A 70 32.44 3.21 -2.35
CA VAL A 70 31.75 4.46 -1.96
C VAL A 70 31.73 4.61 -0.44
N LEU A 71 31.45 3.54 0.30
CA LEU A 71 31.28 3.60 1.75
C LEU A 71 32.61 3.61 2.52
N TYR A 72 33.59 2.82 2.09
CA TYR A 72 34.82 2.62 2.84
C TYR A 72 36.03 3.30 2.21
N GLY A 73 35.87 3.95 1.06
CA GLY A 73 36.99 4.45 0.27
C GLY A 73 37.86 3.29 -0.22
N ARG A 74 38.79 3.58 -1.13
CA ARG A 74 39.73 2.58 -1.67
C ARG A 74 40.55 1.99 -0.53
N SER A 75 40.21 0.79 -0.06
CA SER A 75 41.14 -0.02 0.72
C SER A 75 42.20 -0.49 -0.29
N GLU A 76 43.39 0.10 -0.20
CA GLU A 76 44.58 -0.39 -0.92
C GLU A 76 44.87 -1.86 -0.60
#